data_AF-A0A4R1B4B9-F1
#
_entry.id   AF-A0A4R1B4B9-F1
#
_cell.length_a   1.000
_cell.length_b   1.000
_cell.length_c   1.000
_cell.angle_alpha   90.00
_cell.angle_beta   90.00
_cell.angle_gamma   90.00
#
_symmetry.space_group_name_H-M   'P 1'
#
loop_
_entity.id
_entity.type
_entity.pdbx_description
1 polymer ?
#
loop_
_entity_poly.entity_id
_entity_poly.type
_entity_poly.pdbx_seq_one_letter_code
_entity_poly.pdbx_strand_id
1 'polypeptide(L)'
;QSPAETALFALLSQLPVAAILITLACALGVAVVAIFFATSADSGSLVVDILTRGGETQVGGWRQRLVWAVLIGAVAATLLAAGTATGENALGALQTASITAGLPFCVVLLLMCVGLIRGLEDEGLPAMTPDPRKHGELQITEEERAARRPGAASPSGQPGAVKNQE
;
A
#
# COMPACT_ATOMS: atom_id res chain seq x y z
N GLN A 1 -39.62 1.98 8.84
CA GLN A 1 -38.28 2.24 8.28
C GLN A 1 -37.33 1.35 9.04
N SER A 2 -36.67 0.40 8.39
CA SER A 2 -35.75 -0.51 9.06
C SER A 2 -34.47 0.26 9.44
N PRO A 3 -33.92 0.07 10.66
CA PRO A 3 -32.61 0.60 11.03
C PRO A 3 -31.56 0.21 9.98
N ALA A 4 -30.60 1.10 9.69
CA ALA A 4 -29.62 0.91 8.61
C ALA A 4 -28.82 -0.41 8.75
N GLU A 5 -28.54 -0.82 9.99
CA GLU A 5 -27.86 -2.07 10.36
C GLU A 5 -28.66 -3.33 9.98
N THR A 6 -29.97 -3.23 9.82
CA THR A 6 -30.84 -4.35 9.41
C THR A 6 -31.19 -4.33 7.92
N ALA A 7 -30.80 -3.29 7.19
CA ALA A 7 -31.25 -3.07 5.81
C ALA A 7 -30.84 -4.21 4.87
N LEU A 8 -29.60 -4.72 4.99
CA LEU A 8 -29.11 -5.85 4.21
C LEU A 8 -29.94 -7.13 4.46
N PHE A 9 -30.22 -7.41 5.73
CA PHE A 9 -31.00 -8.59 6.12
C PHE A 9 -32.46 -8.47 5.69
N ALA A 10 -33.03 -7.27 5.77
CA ALA A 10 -34.37 -6.97 5.28
C ALA A 10 -34.47 -7.17 3.76
N LEU A 11 -33.47 -6.72 3.00
CA LEU A 11 -33.38 -6.94 1.56
C LEU A 11 -33.30 -8.45 1.22
N LEU A 12 -32.43 -9.18 1.92
CA LEU A 12 -32.31 -10.63 1.73
C LEU A 12 -33.60 -11.38 2.07
N SER A 13 -34.35 -10.89 3.06
CA SER A 13 -35.65 -11.47 3.44
C SER A 13 -36.76 -11.22 2.42
N GLN A 14 -36.58 -10.29 1.47
CA GLN A 14 -37.55 -10.01 0.40
C GLN A 14 -37.35 -10.89 -0.84
N LEU A 15 -36.29 -11.70 -0.92
CA LEU A 15 -36.09 -12.61 -2.03
C LEU A 15 -37.06 -13.80 -1.96
N PRO A 16 -37.73 -14.19 -3.08
CA PRO A 16 -38.64 -15.34 -3.14
C PRO A 16 -37.85 -16.66 -3.23
N VAL A 17 -36.96 -16.90 -2.27
CA VAL A 17 -36.12 -18.11 -2.18
C VAL A 17 -36.41 -18.87 -0.89
N ALA A 18 -35.96 -20.12 -0.81
CA ALA A 18 -36.17 -20.95 0.37
C ALA A 18 -35.54 -20.29 1.62
N ALA A 19 -36.26 -20.31 2.75
CA ALA A 19 -35.81 -19.69 4.01
C ALA A 19 -34.41 -20.17 4.47
N ILE A 20 -34.07 -21.42 4.20
CA ILE A 20 -32.74 -22.00 4.49
C ILE A 20 -31.62 -21.26 3.74
N LEU A 21 -31.86 -20.89 2.47
CA LEU A 21 -30.89 -20.15 1.67
C LEU A 21 -30.72 -18.72 2.19
N ILE A 22 -31.79 -18.08 2.67
CA ILE A 22 -31.74 -16.74 3.27
C ILE A 22 -30.88 -16.78 4.53
N THR A 23 -31.13 -17.73 5.44
CA THR A 23 -30.32 -17.88 6.68
C THR A 23 -28.85 -18.13 6.36
N LEU A 24 -28.56 -18.98 5.37
CA LEU A 24 -27.19 -19.27 4.95
C LEU A 24 -26.51 -18.03 4.33
N ALA A 25 -27.24 -17.26 3.52
CA ALA A 25 -26.75 -16.01 2.94
C ALA A 25 -26.48 -14.93 4.02
N CYS A 26 -27.36 -14.82 5.02
CA CYS A 26 -27.15 -13.92 6.16
C CYS A 26 -25.89 -14.32 6.96
N ALA A 27 -25.72 -15.61 7.25
CA ALA A 27 -24.54 -16.12 7.95
C ALA A 27 -23.25 -15.88 7.15
N LEU A 28 -23.29 -16.14 5.84
CA LEU A 28 -22.17 -15.84 4.93
C LEU A 28 -21.88 -14.33 4.89
N GLY A 29 -22.90 -13.48 4.84
CA GLY A 29 -22.74 -12.03 4.85
C GLY A 29 -22.03 -11.53 6.11
N VAL A 30 -22.41 -12.05 7.28
CA VAL A 30 -21.72 -11.76 8.55
C VAL A 30 -20.26 -12.22 8.49
N ALA A 31 -19.97 -13.42 7.98
CA ALA A 31 -18.61 -13.92 7.85
C ALA A 31 -17.75 -13.06 6.91
N VAL A 32 -18.31 -12.64 5.76
CA VAL A 32 -17.62 -11.78 4.79
C VAL A 32 -17.29 -10.41 5.41
N VAL A 33 -18.25 -9.78 6.10
CA VAL A 33 -18.01 -8.51 6.79
C VAL A 33 -16.95 -8.66 7.88
N ALA A 34 -16.98 -9.74 8.65
CA ALA A 34 -15.99 -10.01 9.69
C ALA A 34 -14.57 -10.19 9.12
N ILE A 35 -14.42 -10.95 8.03
CA ILE A 35 -13.13 -11.17 7.36
C ILE A 35 -12.62 -9.86 6.73
N PHE A 36 -13.50 -9.13 6.05
CA PHE A 36 -13.14 -7.84 5.46
C PHE A 36 -12.67 -6.84 6.52
N PHE A 37 -13.35 -6.80 7.66
CA PHE A 37 -12.95 -5.98 8.81
C PHE A 37 -11.59 -6.42 9.37
N ALA A 38 -11.35 -7.72 9.55
CA ALA A 38 -10.07 -8.23 10.06
C ALA A 38 -8.89 -7.90 9.14
N THR A 39 -9.03 -8.09 7.84
CA THR A 39 -7.99 -7.77 6.85
C THR A 39 -7.74 -6.26 6.76
N SER A 40 -8.80 -5.45 6.84
CA SER A 40 -8.69 -3.99 6.87
C SER A 40 -8.00 -3.50 8.14
N ALA A 41 -8.31 -4.11 9.29
CA ALA A 41 -7.70 -3.80 10.57
C ALA A 41 -6.21 -4.18 10.61
N ASP A 42 -5.80 -5.32 10.04
CA ASP A 42 -4.39 -5.70 9.95
C ASP A 42 -3.60 -4.66 9.14
N SER A 43 -4.11 -4.25 7.97
CA SER A 43 -3.48 -3.21 7.13
C SER A 43 -3.42 -1.85 7.85
N GLY A 44 -4.48 -1.46 8.55
CA GLY A 44 -4.51 -0.21 9.32
C GLY A 44 -3.52 -0.19 10.47
N SER A 45 -3.41 -1.29 11.22
CA SER A 45 -2.46 -1.42 12.33
C SER A 45 -1.01 -1.33 11.86
N LEU A 46 -0.71 -1.83 10.66
CA LEU A 46 0.60 -1.74 10.03
C LEU A 46 0.97 -0.29 9.71
N VAL A 47 0.05 0.49 9.12
CA VAL A 47 0.31 1.91 8.81
C VAL A 47 0.57 2.70 10.08
N VAL A 48 -0.25 2.50 11.12
CA VAL A 48 -0.06 3.17 12.42
C VAL A 48 1.28 2.76 13.06
N ASP A 49 1.65 1.48 13.00
CA ASP A 49 2.94 0.99 13.52
C ASP A 49 4.13 1.70 12.85
N ILE A 50 4.10 1.82 11.51
CA ILE A 50 5.16 2.51 10.75
C ILE A 50 5.22 4.00 11.11
N LEU A 51 4.07 4.68 11.23
CA LEU A 51 4.02 6.09 11.59
C LEU A 51 4.58 6.33 13.00
N THR A 52 4.27 5.46 13.96
CA THR A 52 4.76 5.57 15.35
C THR A 52 6.26 5.31 15.48
N ARG A 53 6.88 4.69 14.47
CA ARG A 53 8.33 4.41 14.40
C ARG A 53 9.10 5.39 13.53
N GLY A 54 8.47 6.48 13.08
CA GLY A 54 9.12 7.49 12.24
C GLY A 54 9.41 7.01 10.81
N GLY A 55 8.71 5.98 10.31
CA GLY A 55 8.88 5.44 8.97
C GLY A 55 9.81 4.22 8.87
N GLU A 56 10.40 3.78 9.97
CA GLU A 56 11.26 2.59 9.99
C GLU A 56 10.43 1.32 9.81
N THR A 57 10.72 0.57 8.73
CA THR A 57 10.00 -0.66 8.37
C THR A 57 10.57 -1.92 9.01
N GLN A 58 11.69 -1.81 9.75
CA GLN A 58 12.32 -2.94 10.41
C GLN A 58 11.43 -3.55 11.49
N VAL A 59 10.81 -4.68 11.09
CA VAL A 59 10.12 -5.73 11.84
C VAL A 59 10.28 -5.67 13.37
N GLY A 60 9.33 -5.02 14.04
CA GLY A 60 9.20 -5.01 15.49
C GLY A 60 7.87 -5.61 15.96
N GLY A 61 7.85 -6.91 16.24
CA GLY A 61 6.91 -7.59 17.14
C GLY A 61 5.40 -7.51 16.86
N TRP A 62 4.78 -8.66 16.55
CA TRP A 62 3.32 -8.92 16.57
C TRP A 62 2.57 -8.28 17.76
N ARG A 63 3.26 -8.05 18.88
CA ARG A 63 2.75 -7.40 20.09
C ARG A 63 2.28 -5.96 19.86
N GLN A 64 2.98 -5.16 19.06
CA GLN A 64 2.60 -3.75 18.86
C GLN A 64 1.35 -3.63 17.98
N ARG A 65 1.22 -4.49 16.97
CA ARG A 65 -0.02 -4.62 16.17
C ARG A 65 -1.20 -5.03 17.05
N LEU A 66 -0.99 -5.98 17.96
CA LEU A 66 -2.03 -6.44 18.88
C LEU A 66 -2.47 -5.32 19.84
N VAL A 67 -1.54 -4.51 20.35
CA VAL A 67 -1.87 -3.35 21.19
C VAL A 67 -2.76 -2.36 20.46
N TRP A 68 -2.43 -2.00 19.21
CA TRP A 68 -3.26 -1.10 18.41
C TRP A 68 -4.62 -1.70 18.06
N ALA A 69 -4.67 -3.00 17.71
CA ALA A 69 -5.93 -3.69 17.44
C ALA A 69 -6.85 -3.74 18.68
N VAL A 70 -6.30 -4.02 19.86
CA VAL A 70 -7.04 -4.03 21.13
C VAL A 70 -7.50 -2.63 21.52
N LEU A 71 -6.67 -1.61 21.33
CA LEU A 71 -7.05 -0.21 21.56
C LEU A 71 -8.22 0.21 20.67
N ILE A 72 -8.20 -0.14 19.38
CA ILE A 72 -9.30 0.15 18.45
C ILE A 72 -10.59 -0.56 18.91
N GLY A 73 -10.48 -1.83 19.31
CA GLY A 73 -11.61 -2.58 19.87
C GLY A 73 -12.16 -1.97 21.16
N ALA A 74 -11.30 -1.51 22.06
CA ALA A 74 -11.68 -0.85 23.31
C ALA A 74 -12.37 0.50 23.06
N VAL A 75 -11.86 1.30 22.11
CA VAL A 75 -12.49 2.56 21.68
C VAL A 75 -13.87 2.27 21.07
N ALA A 76 -13.99 1.29 20.17
CA ALA A 76 -15.28 0.91 19.60
C ALA A 76 -16.28 0.47 20.68
N ALA A 77 -15.86 -0.37 21.63
CA ALA A 77 -16.70 -0.83 22.74
C ALA A 77 -17.16 0.31 23.65
N THR A 78 -16.26 1.26 23.95
CA THR A 78 -16.60 2.44 24.77
C THR A 78 -17.55 3.39 24.05
N LEU A 79 -17.40 3.60 22.73
CA LEU A 79 -18.33 4.41 21.94
C LEU A 79 -19.72 3.76 21.84
N LEU A 80 -19.78 2.43 21.65
CA LEU A 80 -21.03 1.67 21.68
C LEU A 80 -21.73 1.80 23.03
N ALA A 81 -20.99 1.64 24.13
CA ALA A 81 -21.52 1.80 25.48
C ALA A 81 -21.94 3.25 25.80
N ALA A 82 -21.23 4.25 25.28
CA ALA A 82 -21.58 5.65 25.46
C ALA A 82 -22.89 6.00 24.74
N GLY A 83 -23.09 5.47 23.53
CA GLY A 83 -24.36 5.62 22.80
C GLY A 83 -25.54 5.02 23.56
N THR A 84 -25.40 3.78 24.07
CA THR A 84 -26.47 3.13 24.85
C THR A 84 -26.72 3.81 26.19
N ALA A 85 -25.70 4.36 26.85
CA ALA A 85 -25.83 5.08 28.12
C ALA A 85 -26.48 6.46 27.98
N THR A 86 -26.31 7.13 26.84
CA THR A 86 -26.84 8.49 26.57
C THR A 86 -28.28 8.44 26.03
N GLY A 87 -28.82 7.24 25.76
CA GLY A 87 -30.15 7.05 25.19
C GLY A 87 -30.23 7.30 23.68
N GLU A 88 -29.08 7.44 23.02
CA GLU A 88 -28.96 7.65 21.57
C GLU A 88 -28.73 6.32 20.85
N ASN A 89 -28.92 6.29 19.52
CA ASN A 89 -28.60 5.10 18.73
C ASN A 89 -27.08 4.87 18.78
N ALA A 90 -26.65 3.67 19.20
CA ALA A 90 -25.23 3.37 19.36
C ALA A 90 -24.41 3.54 18.06
N LEU A 91 -25.04 3.34 16.89
CA LEU A 91 -24.45 3.65 15.59
C LEU A 91 -24.26 5.15 15.33
N GLY A 92 -25.15 6.00 15.85
CA GLY A 92 -25.07 7.46 15.70
C GLY A 92 -23.85 8.04 16.40
N ALA A 93 -23.53 7.53 17.59
CA ALA A 93 -22.31 7.89 18.32
C ALA A 93 -21.05 7.53 17.53
N LEU A 94 -21.00 6.32 16.95
CA LEU A 94 -19.88 5.88 16.12
C LEU A 94 -19.73 6.72 14.85
N GLN A 95 -20.85 7.06 14.19
CA GLN A 95 -20.86 7.89 13.00
C GLN A 95 -20.36 9.31 13.28
N THR A 96 -20.83 9.92 14.37
CA THR A 96 -20.42 11.28 14.78
C THR A 96 -18.94 11.34 15.09
N ALA A 97 -18.41 10.33 15.81
CA ALA A 97 -16.99 10.23 16.08
C ALA A 97 -16.15 10.09 14.79
N SER A 98 -16.60 9.27 13.84
CA SER A 98 -15.92 9.10 12.55
C SER A 98 -15.90 10.39 11.73
N ILE A 99 -17.02 11.14 11.67
CA ILE A 99 -17.09 12.43 10.96
C ILE A 99 -16.13 13.45 11.62
N THR A 100 -16.14 13.52 12.95
CA THR A 100 -15.32 14.47 13.71
C THR A 100 -13.83 14.17 13.56
N ALA A 101 -13.43 12.89 13.55
CA ALA A 101 -12.05 12.47 13.33
C ALA A 101 -11.60 12.62 11.87
N GLY A 102 -12.52 12.38 10.92
CA GLY A 102 -12.24 12.45 9.48
C GLY A 102 -12.06 13.87 8.95
N LEU A 103 -12.79 14.84 9.49
CA LEU A 103 -12.74 16.23 9.05
C LEU A 103 -11.32 16.85 9.09
N PRO A 104 -10.55 16.81 10.20
CA PRO A 104 -9.19 17.34 10.23
C PRO A 104 -8.23 16.52 9.36
N PHE A 105 -8.42 15.20 9.28
CA PHE A 105 -7.59 14.34 8.42
C PHE A 105 -7.79 14.66 6.93
N CYS A 106 -9.00 15.06 6.54
CA CYS A 106 -9.32 15.51 5.18
C CYS A 106 -8.47 16.72 4.76
N VAL A 107 -8.22 17.67 5.67
CA VAL A 107 -7.33 18.82 5.41
C VAL A 107 -5.89 18.35 5.15
N VAL A 108 -5.40 17.39 5.92
CA VAL A 108 -4.06 16.80 5.71
C VAL A 108 -3.97 16.10 4.36
N LEU A 109 -4.99 15.34 3.97
CA LEU A 109 -5.04 14.69 2.65
C LEU A 109 -5.01 15.70 1.49
N LEU A 110 -5.73 16.83 1.61
CA LEU A 110 -5.67 17.91 0.61
C LEU A 110 -4.26 18.49 0.48
N LEU A 111 -3.57 18.73 1.60
CA LEU A 111 -2.18 19.19 1.59
C LEU A 111 -1.26 18.14 0.95
N MET A 112 -1.48 16.86 1.22
CA MET A 112 -0.75 15.74 0.59
C MET A 112 -0.97 15.71 -0.92
N CYS A 113 -2.20 15.90 -1.41
CA CYS A 113 -2.49 15.98 -2.84
C CYS A 113 -1.74 17.15 -3.50
N VAL A 114 -1.73 18.33 -2.87
CA VAL A 114 -0.95 19.47 -3.37
C VAL A 114 0.55 19.17 -3.38
N GLY A 115 1.08 18.54 -2.33
CA GLY A 115 2.46 18.12 -2.26
C GLY A 115 2.83 17.09 -3.32
N LEU A 116 1.93 16.14 -3.61
CA LEU A 116 2.12 15.13 -4.65
C LEU A 116 2.18 15.77 -6.04
N ILE A 117 1.27 16.70 -6.35
CA ILE A 117 1.28 17.44 -7.62
C ILE A 117 2.59 18.20 -7.79
N ARG A 118 3.03 18.94 -6.76
CA ARG A 118 4.31 19.67 -6.78
C ARG A 118 5.50 18.74 -6.95
N GLY A 119 5.52 17.61 -6.24
CA GLY A 119 6.59 16.61 -6.38
C GLY A 119 6.64 16.02 -7.79
N LEU A 120 5.48 15.78 -8.40
CA LEU A 120 5.40 15.28 -9.78
C LEU A 120 5.82 16.33 -10.82
N GLU A 121 5.56 17.62 -10.55
CA GLU A 121 6.02 18.74 -11.38
C GLU A 121 7.55 18.96 -11.28
N ASP A 122 8.12 18.79 -10.08
CA ASP A 122 9.58 18.88 -9.84
C ASP A 122 10.34 17.69 -10.45
N GLU A 123 9.72 16.51 -10.55
CA GLU A 123 10.27 15.31 -11.19
C GLU A 123 10.10 15.33 -12.72
N GLY A 124 10.33 16.50 -13.32
CA GLY A 124 10.23 16.76 -14.75
C GLY A 124 10.82 15.62 -15.57
N LEU A 125 9.98 15.04 -16.44
CA LEU A 125 10.24 13.86 -17.28
C LEU A 125 11.74 13.71 -17.57
N PRO A 126 12.38 12.58 -17.19
CA PRO A 126 13.81 12.41 -17.37
C PRO A 126 14.10 12.66 -18.83
N ALA A 127 14.80 13.77 -19.12
CA ALA A 127 15.36 13.99 -20.42
C ALA A 127 16.22 12.75 -20.66
N MET A 128 15.74 11.86 -21.53
CA MET A 128 16.46 10.68 -22.00
C MET A 128 17.63 11.22 -22.81
N THR A 129 18.59 11.78 -22.09
CA THR A 129 19.83 12.32 -22.57
C THR A 129 20.71 11.08 -22.61
N PRO A 130 21.03 10.55 -23.80
CA PRO A 130 21.93 9.42 -23.88
C PRO A 130 23.24 9.85 -23.22
N ASP A 131 23.57 9.23 -22.08
CA ASP A 131 24.78 9.54 -21.33
C ASP A 131 26.02 9.21 -22.21
N PRO A 132 26.82 10.21 -22.62
CA PRO A 132 27.98 9.97 -23.47
C PRO A 132 29.04 9.10 -22.77
N ARG A 133 29.04 9.04 -21.43
CA ARG A 133 30.02 8.27 -20.65
C ARG A 133 29.75 6.77 -20.71
N LYS A 134 28.47 6.38 -20.82
CA LYS A 134 28.11 4.96 -20.97
C LYS A 134 28.60 4.37 -22.30
N HIS A 135 28.76 5.18 -23.35
CA HIS A 135 29.34 4.71 -24.62
C HIS A 135 30.81 4.28 -24.45
N GLY A 136 31.60 4.99 -23.65
CA GLY A 136 32.99 4.60 -23.36
C GLY A 136 33.05 3.29 -22.57
N GLU A 137 32.23 3.16 -21.54
CA GLU A 137 32.17 1.97 -20.68
C GLU A 137 31.65 0.72 -21.42
N LEU A 138 30.67 0.89 -22.32
CA LEU A 138 30.17 -0.17 -23.20
C LEU A 138 31.24 -0.60 -24.21
N GLN A 139 32.01 0.34 -24.77
CA GLN A 139 33.12 0.01 -25.66
C GLN A 139 34.23 -0.76 -24.94
N ILE A 140 34.61 -0.34 -23.73
CA ILE A 140 35.62 -1.04 -22.93
C ILE A 140 35.13 -2.45 -22.54
N THR A 141 33.85 -2.59 -22.19
CA THR A 141 33.25 -3.89 -21.86
C THR A 141 33.12 -4.80 -23.09
N GLU A 142 32.82 -4.26 -24.26
CA GLU A 142 32.78 -5.02 -25.52
C GLU A 142 34.18 -5.43 -25.97
N GLU A 143 35.19 -4.58 -25.81
CA GLU A 143 36.60 -4.89 -26.11
C GLU A 143 37.12 -5.99 -25.17
N GLU A 144 36.84 -5.88 -23.88
CA GLU A 144 37.24 -6.88 -22.89
C GLU A 144 36.52 -8.22 -23.11
N ARG A 145 35.24 -8.19 -23.51
CA ARG A 145 34.49 -9.40 -23.92
C ARG A 145 34.98 -10.00 -25.23
N ALA A 146 35.43 -9.19 -26.18
CA ALA A 146 36.04 -9.65 -27.42
C ALA A 146 37.40 -10.33 -27.16
N ALA A 147 38.20 -9.78 -26.25
CA ALA A 147 39.48 -10.34 -25.81
C ALA A 147 39.32 -11.65 -24.99
N ARG A 148 38.20 -11.81 -24.28
CA ARG A 148 37.92 -13.02 -23.48
C ARG A 148 37.29 -14.18 -24.26
N ARG A 149 36.95 -14.01 -25.54
CA ARG A 149 36.38 -15.08 -26.36
C ARG A 149 37.47 -16.09 -26.77
N PRO A 150 37.41 -17.36 -26.32
CA PRO A 150 38.35 -18.37 -26.78
C PRO A 150 38.04 -18.69 -28.25
N GLY A 151 38.96 -18.33 -29.14
CA GLY A 151 38.87 -18.66 -30.56
C GLY A 151 38.69 -17.49 -31.54
N ALA A 152 38.84 -16.23 -31.11
CA ALA A 152 38.98 -15.13 -32.07
C ALA A 152 40.32 -15.31 -32.82
N ALA A 153 40.21 -15.66 -34.10
CA ALA A 153 41.30 -16.11 -34.95
C ALA A 153 42.44 -15.08 -35.09
N SER A 154 43.66 -15.61 -35.13
CA SER A 154 44.90 -14.92 -35.41
C SER A 154 44.86 -14.23 -36.79
N PRO A 155 45.11 -12.92 -36.91
CA PRO A 155 45.60 -12.36 -38.15
C PRO A 155 47.12 -12.55 -38.17
N SER A 156 47.50 -13.50 -39.01
CA SER A 156 48.81 -13.70 -39.60
C SER A 156 49.57 -12.39 -39.89
N GLY A 157 50.79 -12.30 -39.35
CA GLY A 157 51.98 -11.83 -40.04
C GLY A 157 52.03 -10.38 -40.53
N GLN A 158 52.81 -9.56 -39.84
CA GLN A 158 53.75 -8.68 -40.52
C GLN A 158 55.06 -8.59 -39.74
N PRO A 159 56.17 -9.20 -40.22
CA PRO A 159 57.51 -8.92 -39.71
C PRO A 159 58.16 -7.80 -40.54
N GLY A 160 58.80 -6.82 -39.89
CA GLY A 160 59.81 -6.02 -40.60
C GLY A 160 60.03 -4.59 -40.13
N ALA A 161 61.04 -4.44 -39.28
CA ALA A 161 62.08 -3.41 -39.36
C ALA A 161 61.71 -1.94 -39.09
N VAL A 162 62.04 -1.55 -37.85
CA VAL A 162 62.71 -0.28 -37.53
C VAL A 162 63.90 -0.06 -38.49
N LYS A 163 63.97 1.10 -39.14
CA LYS A 163 65.24 1.68 -39.58
C LYS A 163 65.23 3.20 -39.41
N ASN A 164 65.88 3.59 -38.32
CA ASN A 164 66.63 4.80 -37.99
C ASN A 164 66.80 5.94 -39.03
N GLN A 165 66.99 7.12 -38.42
CA GLN A 165 67.80 8.29 -38.82
C GLN A 165 67.09 9.50 -39.47
N GLU A 166 67.30 10.63 -38.78
CA GLU A 166 67.48 12.03 -39.24
C GLU A 166 66.32 12.77 -39.92
#